data_AF-A0A6A6UK77-F1
#
_entry.id   AF-A0A6A6UK77-F1
#
_cell.length_a   1.000
_cell.length_b   1.000
_cell.length_c   1.000
_cell.angle_alpha   90.00
_cell.angle_beta   90.00
_cell.angle_gamma   90.00
#
_symmetry.space_group_name_H-M   'P 1'
#
loop_
_entity.id
_entity.type
_entity.pdbx_description
1 polymer ?
#
loop_
_entity_poly.entity_id
_entity_poly.type
_entity_poly.pdbx_seq_one_letter_code
_entity_poly.pdbx_strand_id
1 'polypeptide(L)'
;GPLGATKSRDIVLSDLDTEARDLTGKLEDYAEQVERKHEDAVQSGKVKPKSTPASPSVKKPIELPPIRKNDPLLDPLPVSKEKERVLTRTRPSWLPPKSQKEEKKHLKEYQRMMQLAADAERKREKKAQDVQCKKDAAVLERTKAWENQVLPNWDTAVKDSKTRELWWRGVPPHRRGEIWSKAVGNELGLTPQSYEKALSRAHELTARLQGLSDDEKARDSTGFLSQTLKADSAAVFPELNMFHEGAPLHEALTDVCMAYAVYRSNVHWDFGIQTLAALLLINMSPSDAFIALANVFNRPLASGILTHDPDVLNASYNRVLATLAYKRPQLHGHL
;
A
#
# COMPACT_ATOMS: atom_id res chain seq x y z
N GLY A 1 8.60 -2.08 8.89
CA GLY A 1 9.68 -2.55 9.79
C GLY A 1 9.81 -4.06 9.74
N PRO A 2 11.03 -4.62 9.69
CA PRO A 2 11.29 -6.04 9.40
C PRO A 2 10.97 -7.02 10.55
N LEU A 3 10.48 -6.52 11.69
CA LEU A 3 10.29 -7.31 12.92
C LEU A 3 9.09 -8.27 12.90
N GLY A 4 8.16 -8.14 11.96
CA GLY A 4 7.02 -9.05 11.80
C GLY A 4 7.33 -10.29 10.96
N ALA A 5 8.14 -10.11 9.91
CA ALA A 5 8.57 -11.20 9.03
C ALA A 5 9.58 -12.12 9.72
N THR A 6 10.50 -11.55 10.51
CA THR A 6 11.48 -12.34 11.28
C THR A 6 10.81 -13.20 12.33
N LYS A 7 9.84 -12.65 13.10
CA LYS A 7 9.09 -13.44 14.10
C LYS A 7 8.28 -14.58 13.47
N SER A 8 7.61 -14.34 12.35
CA SER A 8 6.86 -15.41 11.66
C SER A 8 7.78 -16.49 11.10
N ARG A 9 8.98 -16.11 10.65
CA ARG A 9 10.00 -17.01 10.13
C ARG A 9 10.67 -17.82 11.24
N ASP A 10 11.00 -17.18 12.36
CA ASP A 10 11.61 -17.84 13.52
C ASP A 10 10.66 -18.88 14.13
N ILE A 11 9.35 -18.62 14.13
CA ILE A 11 8.31 -19.57 14.56
C ILE A 11 8.19 -20.75 13.60
N VAL A 12 8.22 -20.51 12.28
CA VAL A 12 8.14 -21.59 11.28
C VAL A 12 9.42 -22.43 11.25
N LEU A 13 10.57 -21.82 11.48
CA LEU A 13 11.85 -22.52 11.58
C LEU A 13 11.99 -23.25 12.91
N SER A 14 11.41 -22.77 14.02
CA SER A 14 11.51 -23.40 15.35
C SER A 14 10.84 -24.78 15.45
N ASP A 15 9.97 -25.14 14.51
CA ASP A 15 9.33 -26.46 14.46
C ASP A 15 10.13 -27.48 13.62
N LEU A 16 11.20 -27.05 12.95
CA LEU A 16 12.04 -27.89 12.09
C LEU A 16 13.24 -28.48 12.85
N ASP A 17 13.64 -29.69 12.47
CA ASP A 17 14.87 -30.33 12.95
C ASP A 17 16.11 -29.50 12.57
N THR A 18 17.19 -29.65 13.32
CA THR A 18 18.43 -28.86 13.18
C THR A 18 19.03 -28.92 11.77
N GLU A 19 18.99 -30.10 11.14
CA GLU A 19 19.46 -30.31 9.75
C GLU A 19 18.53 -29.63 8.72
N ALA A 20 17.21 -29.65 8.97
CA ALA A 20 16.22 -29.01 8.10
C ALA A 20 16.30 -27.48 8.17
N ARG A 21 16.62 -26.91 9.34
CA ARG A 21 16.90 -25.48 9.48
C ARG A 21 18.15 -25.06 8.72
N ASP A 22 19.22 -25.83 8.82
CA ASP A 22 20.49 -25.53 8.13
C ASP A 22 20.34 -25.64 6.60
N LEU A 23 19.58 -26.63 6.12
CA LEU A 23 19.26 -26.75 4.69
C LEU A 23 18.40 -25.59 4.19
N THR A 24 17.41 -25.17 5.00
CA THR A 24 16.55 -24.02 4.66
C THR A 24 17.37 -22.74 4.58
N GLY A 25 18.28 -22.51 5.53
CA GLY A 25 19.22 -21.38 5.48
C GLY A 25 20.08 -21.39 4.22
N LYS A 26 20.68 -22.53 3.87
CA LYS A 26 21.50 -22.66 2.65
C LYS A 26 20.71 -22.42 1.35
N LEU A 27 19.44 -22.82 1.30
CA LEU A 27 18.58 -22.59 0.14
C LEU A 27 18.19 -21.13 -0.02
N GLU A 28 17.94 -20.44 1.09
CA GLU A 28 17.68 -19.00 1.10
C GLU A 28 18.91 -18.20 0.69
N ASP A 29 20.09 -18.54 1.24
CA ASP A 29 21.36 -17.93 0.85
C ASP A 29 21.63 -18.08 -0.65
N TYR A 30 21.31 -19.26 -1.21
CA TYR A 30 21.42 -19.51 -2.63
C TYR A 30 20.42 -18.68 -3.45
N ALA A 31 19.16 -18.56 -2.99
CA ALA A 31 18.14 -17.75 -3.64
C ALA A 31 18.52 -16.26 -3.66
N GLU A 32 18.98 -15.72 -2.54
CA GLU A 32 19.46 -14.34 -2.46
C GLU A 32 20.70 -14.11 -3.32
N GLN A 33 21.60 -15.09 -3.44
CA GLN A 33 22.75 -15.00 -4.35
C GLN A 33 22.31 -14.99 -5.82
N VAL A 34 21.25 -15.73 -6.17
CA VAL A 34 20.68 -15.73 -7.52
C VAL A 34 19.99 -14.40 -7.81
N GLU A 35 19.23 -13.85 -6.86
CA GLU A 35 18.62 -12.52 -6.99
C GLU A 35 19.69 -11.43 -7.12
N ARG A 36 20.70 -11.40 -6.26
CA ARG A 36 21.83 -10.46 -6.38
C ARG A 36 22.51 -10.53 -7.74
N LYS A 37 22.81 -11.74 -8.24
CA LYS A 37 23.37 -11.93 -9.58
C LYS A 37 22.43 -11.45 -10.68
N HIS A 38 21.12 -11.60 -10.49
CA HIS A 38 20.10 -11.12 -11.43
C HIS A 38 20.04 -9.59 -11.43
N GLU A 39 20.03 -8.96 -10.26
CA GLU A 39 20.06 -7.51 -10.08
C GLU A 39 21.34 -6.90 -10.67
N ASP A 40 22.51 -7.48 -10.40
CA ASP A 40 23.79 -7.08 -10.99
C ASP A 40 23.77 -7.21 -12.52
N ALA A 41 23.13 -8.24 -13.07
CA ALA A 41 22.97 -8.42 -14.51
C ALA A 41 22.04 -7.38 -15.14
N VAL A 42 21.00 -6.97 -14.41
CA VAL A 42 20.05 -5.91 -14.82
C VAL A 42 20.73 -4.55 -14.76
N GLN A 43 21.46 -4.23 -13.69
CA GLN A 43 22.17 -2.96 -13.51
C GLN A 43 23.36 -2.80 -14.48
N SER A 44 24.06 -3.89 -14.82
CA SER A 44 25.13 -3.87 -15.82
C SER A 44 24.66 -3.80 -17.28
N GLY A 45 23.34 -3.64 -17.52
CA GLY A 45 22.77 -3.46 -18.85
C GLY A 45 22.87 -4.69 -19.76
N LYS A 46 23.21 -5.87 -19.21
CA LYS A 46 23.35 -7.12 -19.99
C LYS A 46 22.02 -7.85 -20.23
N VAL A 47 20.91 -7.36 -19.69
CA VAL A 47 19.57 -7.97 -19.84
C VAL A 47 18.73 -7.17 -20.84
N LYS A 48 18.36 -7.81 -21.96
CA LYS A 48 17.29 -7.30 -22.84
C LYS A 48 15.94 -7.39 -22.13
N PRO A 49 15.04 -6.40 -22.27
CA PRO A 49 13.71 -6.47 -21.69
C PRO A 49 12.99 -7.68 -22.29
N LYS A 50 12.41 -8.53 -21.43
CA LYS A 50 11.60 -9.69 -21.82
C LYS A 50 10.24 -9.20 -22.35
N SER A 51 10.27 -8.57 -23.52
CA SER A 51 9.11 -8.19 -24.33
C SER A 51 9.29 -8.78 -25.73
N THR A 52 9.29 -10.10 -25.79
CA THR A 52 8.98 -10.83 -27.01
C THR A 52 7.93 -11.88 -26.65
N PRO A 53 6.80 -11.95 -27.37
CA PRO A 53 5.90 -13.09 -27.22
C PRO A 53 6.72 -14.33 -27.56
N ALA A 54 6.83 -15.26 -26.63
CA ALA A 54 7.57 -16.50 -26.82
C ALA A 54 7.12 -17.15 -28.14
N SER A 55 8.07 -17.29 -29.07
CA SER A 55 7.89 -18.07 -30.29
C SER A 55 7.32 -19.45 -29.94
N PRO A 56 6.43 -20.02 -30.76
CA PRO A 56 5.86 -21.32 -30.47
C PRO A 56 6.96 -22.39 -30.63
N SER A 57 6.95 -23.37 -29.72
CA SER A 57 7.66 -24.65 -29.81
C SER A 57 9.17 -24.67 -29.51
N VAL A 58 9.49 -24.98 -28.24
CA VAL A 58 10.10 -26.27 -27.92
C VAL A 58 9.37 -26.77 -26.67
N LYS A 59 8.60 -27.86 -26.79
CA LYS A 59 8.02 -28.53 -25.61
C LYS A 59 9.20 -29.05 -24.81
N LYS A 60 9.63 -28.35 -23.75
CA LYS A 60 10.55 -28.95 -22.78
C LYS A 60 9.88 -30.26 -22.32
N PRO A 61 10.56 -31.41 -22.44
CA PRO A 61 9.98 -32.65 -21.96
C PRO A 61 9.68 -32.48 -20.46
N ILE A 62 8.49 -32.91 -20.05
CA ILE A 62 8.06 -32.88 -18.66
C ILE A 62 9.13 -33.62 -17.85
N GLU A 63 9.80 -32.91 -16.94
CA GLU A 63 10.82 -33.50 -16.08
C GLU A 63 10.14 -34.56 -15.22
N LEU A 64 10.57 -35.81 -15.41
CA LEU A 64 10.05 -36.93 -14.64
C LEU A 64 10.71 -36.90 -13.25
N PRO A 65 9.98 -37.25 -12.18
CA PRO A 65 10.55 -37.33 -10.85
C PRO A 65 11.72 -38.33 -10.84
N PRO A 66 12.78 -38.05 -10.08
CA PRO A 66 13.93 -38.94 -9.97
C PRO A 66 13.49 -40.30 -9.40
N ILE A 67 14.17 -41.38 -9.83
CA ILE A 67 13.95 -42.71 -9.28
C ILE A 67 14.36 -42.67 -7.80
N ARG A 68 13.38 -42.83 -6.90
CA ARG A 68 13.60 -42.79 -5.45
C ARG A 68 14.20 -44.12 -5.00
N LYS A 69 15.54 -44.16 -4.91
CA LYS A 69 16.29 -45.39 -4.59
C LYS A 69 16.24 -45.78 -3.12
N ASN A 70 16.30 -44.81 -2.21
CA ASN A 70 16.26 -45.05 -0.76
C ASN A 70 15.51 -43.91 -0.08
N ASP A 71 14.68 -44.26 0.90
CA ASP A 71 14.15 -43.32 1.89
C ASP A 71 14.90 -43.62 3.20
N PRO A 72 15.90 -42.80 3.59
CA PRO A 72 16.78 -43.07 4.74
C PRO A 72 16.03 -43.28 6.06
N LEU A 73 14.78 -42.82 6.15
CA LEU A 73 13.92 -42.96 7.32
C LEU A 73 13.16 -44.30 7.38
N LEU A 74 13.02 -45.01 6.26
CA LEU A 74 12.16 -46.20 6.10
C LEU A 74 12.89 -47.47 5.65
N ASP A 75 14.00 -47.35 4.89
CA ASP A 75 14.79 -48.48 4.38
C ASP A 75 16.25 -48.34 4.89
N PRO A 76 16.61 -48.89 6.07
CA PRO A 76 17.94 -48.71 6.67
C PRO A 76 19.03 -49.56 6.01
N LEU A 77 18.67 -50.48 5.10
CA LEU A 77 19.59 -51.36 4.40
C LEU A 77 19.73 -50.95 2.92
N PRO A 78 20.92 -51.08 2.33
CA PRO A 78 21.13 -50.78 0.91
C PRO A 78 20.26 -51.69 0.03
N VAL A 79 19.60 -51.11 -0.97
CA VAL A 79 18.75 -51.83 -1.92
C VAL A 79 19.52 -52.95 -2.61
N SER A 80 18.97 -54.16 -2.62
CA SER A 80 19.55 -55.26 -3.38
C SER A 80 19.50 -54.97 -4.89
N LYS A 81 20.48 -55.51 -5.64
CA LYS A 81 20.53 -55.38 -7.12
C LYS A 81 19.24 -55.86 -7.80
N GLU A 82 18.50 -56.76 -7.16
CA GLU A 82 17.20 -57.25 -7.61
C GLU A 82 16.09 -56.23 -7.37
N LYS A 83 16.03 -55.60 -6.19
CA LYS A 83 15.03 -54.57 -5.85
C LYS A 83 15.25 -53.27 -6.65
N GLU A 84 16.50 -52.91 -6.96
CA GLU A 84 16.82 -51.77 -7.83
C GLU A 84 16.26 -51.93 -9.26
N ARG A 85 16.22 -53.16 -9.80
CA ARG A 85 15.73 -53.44 -11.15
C ARG A 85 14.22 -53.28 -11.31
N VAL A 86 13.47 -53.28 -10.21
CA VAL A 86 12.00 -53.21 -10.23
C VAL A 86 11.47 -51.91 -9.62
N LEU A 87 12.35 -50.96 -9.33
CA LEU A 87 12.01 -49.68 -8.72
C LEU A 87 11.51 -48.68 -9.77
N THR A 88 10.38 -48.04 -9.47
CA THR A 88 9.67 -47.18 -10.43
C THR A 88 9.76 -45.70 -10.06
N ARG A 89 9.66 -44.80 -11.05
CA ARG A 89 9.77 -43.34 -10.83
C ARG A 89 8.62 -42.70 -10.05
N THR A 90 7.41 -43.23 -10.22
CA THR A 90 6.16 -42.62 -9.70
C THR A 90 5.65 -43.29 -8.43
N ARG A 91 6.38 -44.24 -7.85
CA ARG A 91 5.95 -45.02 -6.68
C ARG A 91 7.05 -45.09 -5.61
N PRO A 92 6.70 -45.09 -4.32
CA PRO A 92 7.68 -45.24 -3.25
C PRO A 92 8.36 -46.62 -3.23
N SER A 93 9.59 -46.66 -2.71
CA SER A 93 10.44 -47.86 -2.64
C SER A 93 9.92 -48.97 -1.71
N TRP A 94 9.05 -48.62 -0.76
CA TRP A 94 8.49 -49.50 0.26
C TRP A 94 7.19 -50.22 -0.15
N LEU A 95 6.64 -49.92 -1.33
CA LEU A 95 5.45 -50.61 -1.87
C LEU A 95 5.89 -51.77 -2.82
N PRO A 96 5.28 -52.98 -2.75
CA PRO A 96 5.70 -54.13 -3.55
C PRO A 96 5.66 -53.83 -5.04
N PRO A 97 6.73 -54.07 -5.83
CA PRO A 97 6.83 -53.62 -7.21
C PRO A 97 5.68 -54.09 -8.10
N LYS A 98 5.18 -53.20 -8.95
CA LYS A 98 4.08 -53.48 -9.88
C LYS A 98 4.65 -54.00 -11.20
N SER A 99 3.81 -54.64 -12.01
CA SER A 99 4.22 -55.11 -13.33
C SER A 99 4.71 -53.95 -14.22
N GLN A 100 5.67 -54.22 -15.11
CA GLN A 100 6.20 -53.22 -16.05
C GLN A 100 5.11 -52.60 -16.95
N LYS A 101 4.05 -53.36 -17.26
CA LYS A 101 2.89 -52.87 -18.02
C LYS A 101 2.13 -51.79 -17.25
N GLU A 102 2.04 -51.92 -15.93
CA GLU A 102 1.36 -50.96 -15.08
C GLU A 102 2.20 -49.70 -14.86
N GLU A 103 3.51 -49.82 -14.67
CA GLU A 103 4.42 -48.67 -14.56
C GLU A 103 4.33 -47.77 -15.81
N LYS A 104 4.32 -48.36 -17.00
CA LYS A 104 4.12 -47.62 -18.26
C LYS A 104 2.78 -46.86 -18.29
N LYS A 105 1.72 -47.39 -17.65
CA LYS A 105 0.44 -46.67 -17.51
C LYS A 105 0.56 -45.51 -16.54
N HIS A 106 1.18 -45.72 -15.36
CA HIS A 106 1.39 -44.67 -14.36
C HIS A 106 2.23 -43.51 -14.90
N LEU A 107 3.28 -43.80 -15.68
CA LEU A 107 4.11 -42.77 -16.29
C LEU A 107 3.32 -41.92 -17.30
N LYS A 108 2.48 -42.56 -18.13
CA LYS A 108 1.59 -41.86 -19.07
C LYS A 108 0.58 -40.98 -18.35
N GLU A 109 0.00 -41.48 -17.25
CA GLU A 109 -0.97 -40.71 -16.47
C GLU A 109 -0.29 -39.52 -15.76
N TYR A 110 0.90 -39.72 -15.19
CA TYR A 110 1.68 -38.63 -14.60
C TYR A 110 2.01 -37.54 -15.63
N GLN A 111 2.49 -37.94 -16.83
CA GLN A 111 2.74 -36.99 -17.91
C GLN A 111 1.46 -36.23 -18.31
N ARG A 112 0.32 -36.93 -18.39
CA ARG A 112 -0.98 -36.31 -18.68
C ARG A 112 -1.38 -35.29 -17.60
N MET A 113 -1.23 -35.65 -16.32
CA MET A 113 -1.53 -34.76 -15.20
C MET A 113 -0.66 -33.50 -15.22
N MET A 114 0.66 -33.66 -15.47
CA MET A 114 1.58 -32.53 -15.57
C MET A 114 1.25 -31.60 -16.76
N GLN A 115 0.83 -32.16 -17.90
CA GLN A 115 0.37 -31.36 -19.04
C GLN A 115 -0.89 -30.56 -18.70
N LEU A 116 -1.89 -31.21 -18.09
CA LEU A 116 -3.12 -30.56 -17.67
C LEU A 116 -2.86 -29.46 -16.63
N ALA A 117 -1.95 -29.69 -15.69
CA ALA A 117 -1.53 -28.68 -14.70
C ALA A 117 -0.85 -27.48 -15.37
N ALA A 118 0.10 -27.71 -16.27
CA ALA A 118 0.80 -26.65 -16.99
C ALA A 118 -0.14 -25.84 -17.91
N ASP A 119 -1.09 -26.49 -18.58
CA ASP A 119 -2.10 -25.82 -19.41
C ASP A 119 -3.10 -25.02 -18.55
N ALA A 120 -3.48 -25.54 -17.38
CA ALA A 120 -4.33 -24.84 -16.43
C ALA A 120 -3.63 -23.61 -15.84
N GLU A 121 -2.35 -23.72 -15.48
CA GLU A 121 -1.52 -22.61 -14.99
C GLU A 121 -1.37 -21.53 -16.07
N ARG A 122 -0.99 -21.89 -17.30
CA ARG A 122 -0.92 -20.95 -18.42
C ARG A 122 -2.26 -20.25 -18.69
N LYS A 123 -3.39 -20.96 -18.55
CA LYS A 123 -4.73 -20.36 -18.70
C LYS A 123 -5.06 -19.41 -17.55
N ARG A 124 -4.64 -19.72 -16.31
CA ARG A 124 -4.79 -18.83 -15.15
C ARG A 124 -3.95 -17.56 -15.31
N GLU A 125 -2.69 -17.70 -15.72
CA GLU A 125 -1.80 -16.58 -16.01
C GLU A 125 -2.35 -15.66 -17.10
N LYS A 126 -2.79 -16.21 -18.24
CA LYS A 126 -3.41 -15.41 -19.31
C LYS A 126 -4.65 -14.67 -18.84
N LYS A 127 -5.53 -15.33 -18.08
CA LYS A 127 -6.71 -14.66 -17.50
C LYS A 127 -6.32 -13.55 -16.53
N ALA A 128 -5.31 -13.76 -15.69
CA ALA A 128 -4.81 -12.74 -14.78
C ALA A 128 -4.22 -11.54 -15.54
N GLN A 129 -3.46 -11.79 -16.61
CA GLN A 129 -2.93 -10.77 -17.51
C GLN A 129 -4.03 -9.99 -18.22
N ASP A 130 -5.05 -10.66 -18.76
CA ASP A 130 -6.18 -10.01 -19.42
C ASP A 130 -6.97 -9.11 -18.44
N VAL A 131 -7.17 -9.59 -17.21
CA VAL A 131 -7.82 -8.80 -16.15
C VAL A 131 -6.97 -7.58 -15.79
N GLN A 132 -5.65 -7.74 -15.66
CA GLN A 132 -4.75 -6.64 -15.36
C GLN A 132 -4.74 -5.60 -16.50
N CYS A 133 -4.60 -6.05 -17.75
CA CYS A 133 -4.63 -5.19 -18.92
C CYS A 133 -5.93 -4.38 -19.02
N LYS A 134 -7.09 -5.00 -18.72
CA LYS A 134 -8.38 -4.29 -18.67
C LYS A 134 -8.43 -3.23 -17.56
N LYS A 135 -7.87 -3.52 -16.39
CA LYS A 135 -7.77 -2.54 -15.29
C LYS A 135 -6.91 -1.35 -15.69
N ASP A 136 -5.74 -1.61 -16.27
CA ASP A 136 -4.80 -0.57 -16.69
C ASP A 136 -5.38 0.29 -17.82
N ALA A 137 -6.08 -0.33 -18.78
CA ALA A 137 -6.80 0.38 -19.83
C ALA A 137 -7.89 1.31 -19.25
N ALA A 138 -8.67 0.83 -18.28
CA ALA A 138 -9.69 1.65 -17.60
C ALA A 138 -9.09 2.81 -16.80
N VAL A 139 -7.93 2.60 -16.15
CA VAL A 139 -7.19 3.69 -15.48
C VAL A 139 -6.75 4.74 -16.50
N LEU A 140 -6.17 4.32 -17.62
CA LEU A 140 -5.68 5.22 -18.67
C LEU A 140 -6.82 6.03 -19.30
N GLU A 141 -7.96 5.41 -19.59
CA GLU A 141 -9.14 6.08 -20.12
C GLU A 141 -9.63 7.17 -19.15
N ARG A 142 -9.74 6.85 -17.86
CA ARG A 142 -10.14 7.83 -16.83
C ARG A 142 -9.15 8.99 -16.76
N THR A 143 -7.85 8.70 -16.77
CA THR A 143 -6.82 9.76 -16.77
C THR A 143 -6.99 10.69 -17.96
N LYS A 144 -7.19 10.16 -19.16
CA LYS A 144 -7.44 10.97 -20.37
C LYS A 144 -8.71 11.80 -20.27
N ALA A 145 -9.78 11.27 -19.68
CA ALA A 145 -11.02 12.02 -19.47
C ALA A 145 -10.78 13.23 -18.55
N TRP A 146 -10.08 13.04 -17.43
CA TRP A 146 -9.72 14.14 -16.52
C TRP A 146 -8.84 15.20 -17.21
N GLU A 147 -7.79 14.77 -17.91
CA GLU A 147 -6.80 15.67 -18.52
C GLU A 147 -7.32 16.42 -19.74
N ASN A 148 -8.10 15.76 -20.61
CA ASN A 148 -8.50 16.33 -21.89
C ASN A 148 -9.90 16.96 -21.86
N GLN A 149 -10.76 16.56 -20.92
CA GLN A 149 -12.17 17.01 -20.91
C GLN A 149 -12.48 17.88 -19.69
N VAL A 150 -12.01 17.49 -18.50
CA VAL A 150 -12.40 18.16 -17.24
C VAL A 150 -11.48 19.33 -16.90
N LEU A 151 -10.17 19.11 -16.82
CA LEU A 151 -9.20 20.13 -16.39
C LEU A 151 -9.19 21.39 -17.28
N PRO A 152 -9.26 21.30 -18.63
CA PRO A 152 -9.24 22.47 -19.50
C PRO A 152 -10.51 23.34 -19.37
N ASN A 153 -11.66 22.72 -19.12
CA ASN A 153 -12.97 23.36 -19.10
C ASN A 153 -13.63 23.30 -17.71
N TRP A 154 -12.84 23.50 -16.65
CA TRP A 154 -13.23 23.24 -15.26
C TRP A 154 -14.61 23.77 -14.87
N ASP A 155 -14.87 25.07 -15.10
CA ASP A 155 -16.10 25.74 -14.64
C ASP A 155 -17.38 25.19 -15.28
N THR A 156 -17.26 24.66 -16.50
CA THR A 156 -18.37 24.04 -17.22
C THR A 156 -18.45 22.55 -16.90
N ALA A 157 -17.30 21.86 -16.93
CA ALA A 157 -17.22 20.42 -16.75
C ALA A 157 -17.68 19.97 -15.37
N VAL A 158 -17.40 20.72 -14.30
CA VAL A 158 -17.81 20.36 -12.93
C VAL A 158 -19.35 20.34 -12.75
N LYS A 159 -20.08 21.08 -13.60
CA LYS A 159 -21.56 21.10 -13.59
C LYS A 159 -22.18 19.96 -14.39
N ASP A 160 -21.41 19.26 -15.22
CA ASP A 160 -21.91 18.15 -16.05
C ASP A 160 -22.12 16.87 -15.23
N SER A 161 -23.22 16.16 -15.52
CA SER A 161 -23.54 14.87 -14.90
C SER A 161 -22.50 13.80 -15.21
N LYS A 162 -21.85 13.85 -16.38
CA LYS A 162 -20.78 12.89 -16.74
C LYS A 162 -19.57 13.02 -15.82
N THR A 163 -19.20 14.25 -15.48
CA THR A 163 -18.10 14.53 -14.55
C THR A 163 -18.43 14.02 -13.14
N ARG A 164 -19.70 14.10 -12.71
CA ARG A 164 -20.13 13.51 -11.42
C ARG A 164 -19.91 12.00 -11.38
N GLU A 165 -20.18 11.27 -12.45
CA GLU A 165 -19.89 9.83 -12.50
C GLU A 165 -18.37 9.58 -12.47
N LEU A 166 -17.59 10.43 -13.14
CA LEU A 166 -16.13 10.36 -13.12
C LEU A 166 -15.56 10.58 -11.70
N TRP A 167 -16.13 11.51 -10.92
CA TRP A 167 -15.80 11.67 -9.49
C TRP A 167 -16.05 10.41 -8.67
N TRP A 168 -17.20 9.75 -8.88
CA TRP A 168 -17.53 8.48 -8.21
C TRP A 168 -16.56 7.35 -8.55
N ARG A 169 -16.05 7.33 -9.78
CA ARG A 169 -15.01 6.37 -10.21
C ARG A 169 -13.62 6.71 -9.65
N GLY A 170 -13.44 7.92 -9.12
CA GLY A 170 -12.22 8.38 -8.47
C GLY A 170 -11.30 9.20 -9.37
N VAL A 171 -10.48 10.03 -8.71
CA VAL A 171 -9.48 10.90 -9.34
C VAL A 171 -8.13 10.16 -9.47
N PRO A 172 -7.47 10.23 -10.65
CA PRO A 172 -6.12 9.68 -10.85
C PRO A 172 -5.12 10.22 -9.82
N PRO A 173 -4.32 9.37 -9.16
CA PRO A 173 -3.45 9.79 -8.06
C PRO A 173 -2.52 10.97 -8.39
N HIS A 174 -1.88 10.96 -9.56
CA HIS A 174 -0.94 12.00 -9.99
C HIS A 174 -1.59 13.35 -10.31
N ARG A 175 -2.92 13.41 -10.44
CA ARG A 175 -3.67 14.65 -10.68
C ARG A 175 -4.47 15.12 -9.48
N ARG A 176 -4.43 14.38 -8.35
CA ARG A 176 -5.19 14.74 -7.15
C ARG A 176 -4.82 16.11 -6.62
N GLY A 177 -3.52 16.44 -6.56
CA GLY A 177 -3.08 17.76 -6.12
C GLY A 177 -3.75 18.89 -6.87
N GLU A 178 -3.62 18.90 -8.19
CA GLU A 178 -4.21 19.93 -9.06
C GLU A 178 -5.75 19.97 -8.97
N ILE A 179 -6.41 18.81 -9.03
CA ILE A 179 -7.87 18.71 -9.03
C ILE A 179 -8.45 19.09 -7.66
N TRP A 180 -7.82 18.66 -6.57
CA TRP A 180 -8.24 18.99 -5.21
C TRP A 180 -8.03 20.46 -4.92
N SER A 181 -6.91 21.06 -5.29
CA SER A 181 -6.69 22.51 -5.12
C SER A 181 -7.77 23.32 -5.86
N LYS A 182 -8.12 22.95 -7.10
CA LYS A 182 -9.22 23.58 -7.84
C LYS A 182 -10.60 23.36 -7.20
N ALA A 183 -10.86 22.17 -6.66
CA ALA A 183 -12.16 21.82 -6.04
C ALA A 183 -12.34 22.40 -4.63
N VAL A 184 -11.24 22.54 -3.89
CA VAL A 184 -11.22 23.21 -2.59
C VAL A 184 -11.44 24.70 -2.78
N GLY A 185 -10.76 25.31 -3.76
CA GLY A 185 -10.76 26.74 -4.01
C GLY A 185 -9.80 27.50 -3.10
N ASN A 186 -9.73 28.82 -3.28
CA ASN A 186 -8.90 29.70 -2.47
C ASN A 186 -9.62 31.01 -2.13
N GLU A 187 -10.72 30.90 -1.38
CA GLU A 187 -11.52 32.04 -0.94
C GLU A 187 -10.73 32.97 -0.01
N LEU A 188 -9.78 32.41 0.75
CA LEU A 188 -8.91 33.16 1.64
C LEU A 188 -7.81 33.95 0.91
N GLY A 189 -7.63 33.76 -0.40
CA GLY A 189 -6.61 34.45 -1.20
C GLY A 189 -5.18 34.14 -0.74
N LEU A 190 -4.95 32.98 -0.11
CA LEU A 190 -3.64 32.60 0.40
C LEU A 190 -2.67 32.26 -0.73
N THR A 191 -1.41 32.61 -0.53
CA THR A 191 -0.33 32.39 -1.50
C THR A 191 0.80 31.58 -0.88
N PRO A 192 1.74 31.03 -1.68
CA PRO A 192 2.94 30.39 -1.13
C PRO A 192 3.72 31.29 -0.16
N GLN A 193 3.74 32.60 -0.42
CA GLN A 193 4.34 33.59 0.49
C GLN A 193 3.62 33.69 1.84
N SER A 194 2.32 33.41 1.87
CA SER A 194 1.53 33.37 3.11
C SER A 194 1.96 32.18 3.97
N TYR A 195 2.19 31.03 3.34
CA TYR A 195 2.77 29.85 3.99
C TYR A 195 4.17 30.13 4.53
N GLU A 196 5.07 30.70 3.70
CA GLU A 196 6.43 31.04 4.12
C GLU A 196 6.45 31.96 5.35
N LYS A 197 5.62 33.01 5.36
CA LYS A 197 5.51 33.92 6.52
C LYS A 197 4.99 33.22 7.77
N ALA A 198 3.99 32.35 7.63
CA ALA A 198 3.45 31.58 8.76
C ALA A 198 4.49 30.58 9.29
N LEU A 199 5.24 29.94 8.40
CA LEU A 199 6.31 29.02 8.72
C LEU A 199 7.48 29.71 9.42
N SER A 200 7.92 30.88 8.94
CA SER A 200 8.96 31.67 9.62
C SER A 200 8.58 32.00 11.05
N ARG A 201 7.33 32.44 11.28
CA ARG A 201 6.82 32.69 12.64
C ARG A 201 6.78 31.42 13.49
N ALA A 202 6.36 30.30 12.91
CA ALA A 202 6.37 29.01 13.61
C ALA A 202 7.79 28.58 14.02
N HIS A 203 8.77 28.79 13.14
CA HIS A 203 10.18 28.51 13.43
C HIS A 203 10.75 29.45 14.50
N GLU A 204 10.43 30.75 14.46
CA GLU A 204 10.82 31.71 15.50
C GLU A 204 10.27 31.32 16.87
N LEU A 205 9.00 30.90 16.94
CA LEU A 205 8.38 30.40 18.16
C LEU A 205 9.07 29.12 18.64
N THR A 206 9.36 28.19 17.74
CA THR A 206 10.07 26.95 18.08
C THR A 206 11.49 27.23 18.57
N ALA A 207 12.21 28.17 17.95
CA ALA A 207 13.55 28.58 18.36
C ALA A 207 13.55 29.23 19.75
N ARG A 208 12.56 30.08 20.05
CA ARG A 208 12.37 30.65 21.40
C ARG A 208 12.18 29.55 22.44
N LEU A 209 11.42 28.50 22.11
CA LEU A 209 11.16 27.38 23.02
C LEU A 209 12.40 26.51 23.28
N GLN A 210 13.36 26.43 22.35
CA GLN A 210 14.58 25.62 22.53
C GLN A 210 15.44 26.05 23.73
N GLY A 211 15.36 27.31 24.15
CA GLY A 211 16.10 27.83 25.31
C GLY A 211 15.41 27.59 26.66
N LEU A 212 14.20 27.03 26.68
CA LEU A 212 13.43 26.76 27.90
C LEU A 212 13.60 25.31 28.35
N SER A 213 13.45 25.06 29.65
CA SER A 213 13.33 23.71 30.19
C SER A 213 12.03 23.04 29.74
N ASP A 214 11.95 21.71 29.79
CA ASP A 214 10.75 20.99 29.35
C ASP A 214 9.53 21.30 30.23
N ASP A 215 9.73 21.57 31.52
CA ASP A 215 8.68 22.05 32.43
C ASP A 215 8.15 23.44 32.04
N GLU A 216 9.02 24.31 31.55
CA GLU A 216 8.63 25.64 31.06
C GLU A 216 7.92 25.56 29.71
N LYS A 217 8.37 24.68 28.80
CA LYS A 217 7.67 24.42 27.52
C LYS A 217 6.28 23.85 27.74
N ALA A 218 6.10 22.97 28.72
CA ALA A 218 4.79 22.39 29.03
C ALA A 218 3.80 23.43 29.60
N ARG A 219 4.31 24.49 30.23
CA ARG A 219 3.49 25.61 30.75
C ARG A 219 3.24 26.69 29.70
N ASP A 220 4.10 26.81 28.69
CA ASP A 220 3.90 27.71 27.57
C ASP A 220 2.90 27.10 26.57
N SER A 221 1.86 27.86 26.21
CA SER A 221 0.82 27.38 25.29
C SER A 221 1.39 26.97 23.92
N THR A 222 2.47 27.60 23.47
CA THR A 222 3.14 27.30 22.20
C THR A 222 4.01 26.06 22.33
N GLY A 223 4.69 25.90 23.47
CA GLY A 223 5.48 24.72 23.79
C GLY A 223 4.63 23.46 23.87
N PHE A 224 3.50 23.54 24.59
CA PHE A 224 2.51 22.46 24.63
C PHE A 224 2.01 22.09 23.23
N LEU A 225 1.58 23.08 22.45
CA LEU A 225 1.11 22.87 21.08
C LEU A 225 2.18 22.19 20.22
N SER A 226 3.43 22.68 20.25
CA SER A 226 4.51 22.08 19.47
C SER A 226 4.76 20.61 19.83
N GLN A 227 4.70 20.26 21.12
CA GLN A 227 4.89 18.88 21.56
C GLN A 227 3.73 17.98 21.12
N THR A 228 2.49 18.47 21.27
CA THR A 228 1.28 17.78 20.80
C THR A 228 1.34 17.55 19.30
N LEU A 229 1.68 18.56 18.49
CA LEU A 229 1.76 18.41 17.03
C LEU A 229 2.80 17.38 16.59
N LYS A 230 3.97 17.33 17.24
CA LYS A 230 5.01 16.34 16.93
C LYS A 230 4.53 14.92 17.23
N ALA A 231 3.95 14.71 18.42
CA ALA A 231 3.39 13.42 18.81
C ALA A 231 2.25 12.99 17.89
N ASP A 232 1.33 13.91 17.59
CA ASP A 232 0.19 13.68 16.71
C ASP A 232 0.64 13.35 15.28
N SER A 233 1.63 14.08 14.76
CA SER A 233 2.18 13.86 13.41
C SER A 233 2.85 12.50 13.29
N ALA A 234 3.56 12.04 14.33
CA ALA A 234 4.17 10.71 14.36
C ALA A 234 3.14 9.56 14.37
N ALA A 235 1.93 9.82 14.89
CA ALA A 235 0.84 8.85 14.94
C ALA A 235 0.01 8.78 13.63
N VAL A 236 0.27 9.64 12.65
CA VAL A 236 -0.51 9.68 11.41
C VAL A 236 -0.17 8.52 10.48
N PHE A 237 -1.19 7.73 10.11
CA PHE A 237 -1.09 6.61 9.17
C PHE A 237 0.12 5.70 9.42
N PRO A 238 0.21 5.02 10.59
CA PRO A 238 1.39 4.24 10.97
C PRO A 238 1.74 3.15 9.96
N GLU A 239 0.74 2.59 9.26
CA GLU A 239 0.93 1.58 8.22
C GLU A 239 1.71 2.08 7.00
N LEU A 240 1.63 3.38 6.68
CA LEU A 240 2.30 3.94 5.50
C LEU A 240 3.80 4.15 5.73
N ASN A 241 4.26 4.23 6.99
CA ASN A 241 5.65 4.54 7.35
C ASN A 241 6.21 5.82 6.68
N MET A 242 5.36 6.82 6.45
CA MET A 242 5.74 8.09 5.79
C MET A 242 5.88 9.27 6.75
N PHE A 243 5.29 9.18 7.95
CA PHE A 243 5.16 10.30 8.89
C PHE A 243 5.69 10.01 10.29
N HIS A 244 6.28 8.84 10.55
CA HIS A 244 6.97 8.60 11.82
C HIS A 244 8.22 9.47 11.95
N GLU A 245 8.75 9.63 13.15
CA GLU A 245 9.99 10.39 13.35
C GLU A 245 11.13 9.84 12.47
N GLY A 246 11.80 10.74 11.74
CA GLY A 246 12.84 10.39 10.74
C GLY A 246 12.32 9.95 9.37
N ALA A 247 11.00 9.89 9.14
CA ALA A 247 10.42 9.64 7.84
C ALA A 247 10.46 10.90 6.95
N PRO A 248 10.49 10.75 5.60
CA PRO A 248 10.74 11.87 4.68
C PRO A 248 9.69 12.98 4.71
N LEU A 249 8.45 12.70 5.11
CA LEU A 249 7.38 13.70 5.17
C LEU A 249 7.05 14.17 6.59
N HIS A 250 7.75 13.67 7.61
CA HIS A 250 7.45 14.02 9.00
C HIS A 250 7.68 15.52 9.30
N GLU A 251 8.83 16.05 8.87
CA GLU A 251 9.16 17.46 9.05
C GLU A 251 8.18 18.35 8.28
N ALA A 252 7.95 18.05 7.00
CA ALA A 252 7.00 18.80 6.17
C ALA A 252 5.56 18.78 6.73
N LEU A 253 5.13 17.67 7.35
CA LEU A 253 3.83 17.60 8.02
C LEU A 253 3.80 18.49 9.26
N THR A 254 4.83 18.40 10.09
CA THR A 254 4.95 19.21 11.30
C THR A 254 4.96 20.69 10.97
N ASP A 255 5.71 21.09 9.93
CA ASP A 255 5.80 22.45 9.42
C ASP A 255 4.45 22.99 8.93
N VAL A 256 3.71 22.21 8.13
CA VAL A 256 2.38 22.61 7.65
C VAL A 256 1.39 22.76 8.81
N CYS A 257 1.41 21.81 9.76
CA CYS A 257 0.56 21.85 10.94
C CYS A 257 0.87 23.07 11.83
N MET A 258 2.15 23.32 12.11
CA MET A 258 2.60 24.46 12.91
C MET A 258 2.29 25.79 12.21
N ALA A 259 2.55 25.89 10.91
CA ALA A 259 2.21 27.08 10.12
C ALA A 259 0.70 27.35 10.15
N TYR A 260 -0.14 26.30 10.07
CA TYR A 260 -1.60 26.45 10.18
C TYR A 260 -2.03 26.93 11.58
N ALA A 261 -1.48 26.33 12.64
CA ALA A 261 -1.77 26.74 14.02
C ALA A 261 -1.39 28.21 14.28
N VAL A 262 -0.25 28.66 13.73
CA VAL A 262 0.20 30.06 13.84
C VAL A 262 -0.63 31.00 12.98
N TYR A 263 -1.03 30.58 11.78
CA TYR A 263 -1.90 31.35 10.90
C TYR A 263 -3.28 31.59 11.53
N ARG A 264 -3.84 30.57 12.19
CA ARG A 264 -5.18 30.59 12.78
C ARG A 264 -5.12 30.42 14.30
N SER A 265 -4.44 31.36 14.97
CA SER A 265 -4.21 31.35 16.43
C SER A 265 -5.48 31.43 17.28
N ASN A 266 -6.63 31.76 16.68
CA ASN A 266 -7.93 31.85 17.34
C ASN A 266 -8.68 30.50 17.42
N VAL A 267 -8.11 29.43 16.87
CA VAL A 267 -8.73 28.10 16.83
C VAL A 267 -7.85 27.13 17.60
N HIS A 268 -8.48 26.29 18.43
CA HIS A 268 -7.79 25.27 19.18
C HIS A 268 -7.28 24.18 18.23
N TRP A 269 -6.09 23.64 18.52
CA TRP A 269 -5.59 22.50 17.76
C TRP A 269 -6.31 21.23 18.21
N ASP A 270 -7.22 20.76 17.36
CA ASP A 270 -7.93 19.50 17.58
C ASP A 270 -7.20 18.32 16.93
N PHE A 271 -7.22 17.19 17.63
CA PHE A 271 -6.74 15.93 17.09
C PHE A 271 -7.51 15.56 15.82
N GLY A 272 -6.78 15.32 14.72
CA GLY A 272 -7.31 14.93 13.42
C GLY A 272 -6.98 15.92 12.30
N ILE A 273 -6.64 17.17 12.65
CA ILE A 273 -6.17 18.17 11.68
C ILE A 273 -4.91 17.66 10.95
N GLN A 274 -3.98 17.06 11.69
CA GLN A 274 -2.77 16.43 11.15
C GLN A 274 -3.06 15.33 10.14
N THR A 275 -4.17 14.59 10.28
CA THR A 275 -4.56 13.52 9.36
C THR A 275 -4.98 14.09 8.01
N LEU A 276 -5.72 15.21 8.01
CA LEU A 276 -6.08 15.92 6.80
C LEU A 276 -4.85 16.59 6.16
N ALA A 277 -3.99 17.21 6.96
CA ALA A 277 -2.74 17.80 6.48
C ALA A 277 -1.84 16.75 5.81
N ALA A 278 -1.68 15.56 6.42
CA ALA A 278 -0.93 14.45 5.85
C ALA A 278 -1.54 13.95 4.53
N LEU A 279 -2.86 13.81 4.47
CA LEU A 279 -3.55 13.38 3.25
C LEU A 279 -3.33 14.37 2.09
N LEU A 280 -3.35 15.68 2.38
CA LEU A 280 -3.02 16.70 1.39
C LEU A 280 -1.54 16.59 0.98
N LEU A 281 -0.62 16.51 1.95
CA LEU A 281 0.82 16.48 1.72
C LEU A 281 1.30 15.29 0.88
N ILE A 282 0.63 14.13 0.93
CA ILE A 282 0.92 12.99 0.03
C ILE A 282 0.66 13.34 -1.44
N ASN A 283 -0.26 14.27 -1.71
CA ASN A 283 -0.77 14.54 -3.06
C ASN A 283 -0.33 15.91 -3.62
N MET A 284 0.26 16.81 -2.82
CA MET A 284 0.64 18.16 -3.25
C MET A 284 1.83 18.73 -2.45
N SER A 285 2.37 19.87 -2.88
CA SER A 285 3.49 20.53 -2.19
C SER A 285 3.09 20.99 -0.78
N PRO A 286 4.03 21.20 0.16
CA PRO A 286 3.72 21.73 1.49
C PRO A 286 2.95 23.06 1.46
N SER A 287 3.31 23.95 0.53
CA SER A 287 2.64 25.24 0.36
C SER A 287 1.19 25.09 -0.12
N ASP A 288 0.95 24.20 -1.09
CA ASP A 288 -0.40 23.93 -1.59
C ASP A 288 -1.24 23.21 -0.52
N ALA A 289 -0.62 22.30 0.24
CA ALA A 289 -1.27 21.59 1.33
C ALA A 289 -1.74 22.56 2.41
N PHE A 290 -0.91 23.53 2.80
CA PHE A 290 -1.29 24.60 3.72
C PHE A 290 -2.48 25.43 3.19
N ILE A 291 -2.42 25.87 1.93
CA ILE A 291 -3.50 26.68 1.31
C ILE A 291 -4.80 25.88 1.26
N ALA A 292 -4.73 24.62 0.82
CA ALA A 292 -5.89 23.74 0.74
C ALA A 292 -6.47 23.45 2.14
N LEU A 293 -5.62 23.16 3.13
CA LEU A 293 -6.02 22.90 4.51
C LEU A 293 -6.78 24.11 5.09
N ALA A 294 -6.22 25.30 4.95
CA ALA A 294 -6.84 26.53 5.45
C ALA A 294 -8.20 26.80 4.80
N ASN A 295 -8.33 26.60 3.49
CA ASN A 295 -9.60 26.79 2.79
C ASN A 295 -10.63 25.68 3.09
N VAL A 296 -10.20 24.43 3.28
CA VAL A 296 -11.11 23.34 3.72
C VAL A 296 -11.72 23.69 5.07
N PHE A 297 -10.92 24.16 6.02
CA PHE A 297 -11.38 24.56 7.35
C PHE A 297 -12.05 25.93 7.41
N ASN A 298 -12.02 26.71 6.32
CA ASN A 298 -12.82 27.93 6.20
C ASN A 298 -14.28 27.64 5.83
N ARG A 299 -14.58 26.44 5.33
CA ARG A 299 -15.96 26.07 4.97
C ARG A 299 -16.86 26.08 6.20
N PRO A 300 -18.13 26.51 6.10
CA PRO A 300 -19.00 26.75 7.25
C PRO A 300 -19.10 25.59 8.25
N LEU A 301 -19.27 24.36 7.76
CA LEU A 301 -19.34 23.17 8.59
C LEU A 301 -18.02 22.88 9.30
N ALA A 302 -16.91 22.88 8.56
CA ALA A 302 -15.59 22.57 9.10
C ALA A 302 -15.13 23.63 10.11
N SER A 303 -15.38 24.90 9.80
CA SER A 303 -15.10 26.01 10.72
C SER A 303 -15.96 25.94 11.99
N GLY A 304 -17.26 25.62 11.86
CA GLY A 304 -18.14 25.45 13.02
C GLY A 304 -17.72 24.30 13.94
N ILE A 305 -17.24 23.19 13.35
CA ILE A 305 -16.69 22.07 14.13
C ILE A 305 -15.42 22.49 14.89
N LEU A 306 -14.48 23.15 14.22
CA LEU A 306 -13.22 23.60 14.84
C LEU A 306 -13.39 24.67 15.92
N THR A 307 -14.42 25.52 15.78
CA THR A 307 -14.73 26.57 16.77
C THR A 307 -15.67 26.08 17.86
N HIS A 308 -16.11 24.81 17.79
CA HIS A 308 -17.13 24.22 18.65
C HIS A 308 -18.41 25.08 18.74
N ASP A 309 -18.83 25.66 17.61
CA ASP A 309 -20.04 26.47 17.55
C ASP A 309 -21.29 25.58 17.76
N PRO A 310 -22.04 25.75 18.86
CA PRO A 310 -23.18 24.90 19.18
C PRO A 310 -24.29 25.01 18.14
N ASP A 311 -24.49 26.17 17.51
CA ASP A 311 -25.58 26.39 16.58
C ASP A 311 -25.34 25.64 15.26
N VAL A 312 -24.11 25.73 14.73
CA VAL A 312 -23.71 25.00 13.53
C VAL A 312 -23.72 23.49 13.77
N LEU A 313 -23.21 23.04 14.91
CA LEU A 313 -23.19 21.64 15.29
C LEU A 313 -24.61 21.09 15.42
N ASN A 314 -25.49 21.75 16.18
CA ASN A 314 -26.88 21.33 16.36
C ASN A 314 -27.63 21.29 15.02
N ALA A 315 -27.49 22.32 14.18
CA ALA A 315 -28.12 22.33 12.86
C ALA A 315 -27.63 21.16 11.98
N SER A 316 -26.35 20.83 12.05
CA SER A 316 -25.75 19.72 11.30
C SER A 316 -26.23 18.37 11.80
N TYR A 317 -26.24 18.15 13.13
CA TYR A 317 -26.76 16.93 13.74
C TYR A 317 -28.25 16.72 13.41
N ASN A 318 -29.07 17.76 13.54
CA ASN A 318 -30.49 17.71 13.19
C ASN A 318 -30.69 17.33 11.72
N ARG A 319 -29.86 17.84 10.80
CA ARG A 319 -29.96 17.48 9.38
C ARG A 319 -29.58 16.03 9.10
N VAL A 320 -28.55 15.52 9.79
CA VAL A 320 -28.16 14.10 9.71
C VAL A 320 -29.27 13.22 10.27
N LEU A 321 -29.81 13.53 11.46
CA LEU A 321 -30.90 12.77 12.08
C LEU A 321 -32.18 12.79 11.23
N ALA A 322 -32.58 13.95 10.69
CA ALA A 322 -33.73 14.04 9.80
C ALA A 322 -33.55 13.19 8.51
N THR A 323 -32.33 13.20 7.94
CA THR A 323 -32.03 12.37 6.78
C THR A 323 -32.04 10.88 7.15
N LEU A 324 -31.56 10.53 8.34
CA LEU A 324 -31.57 9.17 8.86
C LEU A 324 -33.00 8.69 9.13
N ALA A 325 -33.86 9.52 9.72
CA ALA A 325 -35.28 9.22 9.93
C ALA A 325 -35.97 8.91 8.59
N TYR A 326 -35.68 9.68 7.55
CA TYR A 326 -36.23 9.47 6.21
C TYR A 326 -35.70 8.20 5.52
N LYS A 327 -34.38 7.94 5.59
CA LYS A 327 -33.75 6.83 4.85
C LYS A 327 -33.78 5.50 5.60
N ARG A 328 -33.73 5.52 6.93
CA ARG A 328 -33.60 4.38 7.83
C ARG A 328 -34.40 4.62 9.13
N PRO A 329 -35.73 4.65 9.07
CA PRO A 329 -36.58 5.00 10.21
C PRO A 329 -36.40 4.08 11.42
N GLN A 330 -36.18 2.78 11.19
CA GLN A 330 -35.96 1.81 12.27
C GLN A 330 -34.68 2.10 13.07
N LEU A 331 -33.59 2.48 12.38
CA LEU A 331 -32.33 2.82 13.04
C LEU A 331 -32.48 4.15 13.78
N HIS A 332 -33.13 5.14 13.18
CA HIS A 332 -33.41 6.41 13.85
C HIS A 332 -34.27 6.23 15.10
N GLY A 333 -35.24 5.32 15.12
CA GLY A 333 -36.05 5.05 16.31
C GLY A 333 -35.29 4.30 17.42
N HIS A 334 -34.11 3.75 17.13
CA HIS A 334 -33.27 3.06 18.10
C HIS A 334 -32.23 3.97 18.75
N LEU A 335 -31.73 4.97 18.01
CA LEU A 335 -30.85 6.03 18.51
C LEU A 335 -31.63 7.01 19.39
#